data_AF-A0A850KMC5-F1
#
_entry.id   AF-A0A850KMC5-F1
#
_cell.length_a   1.000
_cell.length_b   1.000
_cell.length_c   1.000
_cell.angle_alpha   90.00
_cell.angle_beta   90.00
_cell.angle_gamma   90.00
#
_symmetry.space_group_name_H-M   'P 1'
#
loop_
_entity.id
_entity.type
_entity.pdbx_description
1 polymer ?
#
loop_
_entity_poly.entity_id
_entity_poly.type
_entity_poly.pdbx_seq_one_letter_code
_entity_poly.pdbx_strand_id
1 'polypeptide(L)'
;MTNFDEMIKKELAKEASDIDELLASDGGLPDLVAASFKGSMRKWVWMIWGITFAISILMFWCGYKFFIAETFENQVFWGFCTTIIAMAQIALKQWTWIEMSRASMMREIKRLELAVSALSRRGS
;
A
#
# COMPACT_ATOMS: atom_id res chain seq x y z
N MET A 1 -51.58 10.05 4.86
CA MET A 1 -50.58 8.94 4.89
C MET A 1 -49.62 9.11 3.70
N THR A 2 -48.99 10.28 3.59
CA THR A 2 -48.21 10.71 2.40
C THR A 2 -46.95 11.49 2.81
N ASN A 3 -46.97 12.18 3.96
CA ASN A 3 -45.84 13.00 4.41
C ASN A 3 -44.63 12.19 4.91
N PHE A 4 -44.87 11.06 5.61
CA PHE A 4 -43.80 10.19 6.11
C PHE A 4 -43.06 9.45 4.99
N ASP A 5 -43.79 8.98 3.98
CA ASP A 5 -43.20 8.29 2.82
C ASP A 5 -42.38 9.26 1.95
N GLU A 6 -42.84 10.51 1.82
CA GLU A 6 -42.06 11.58 1.18
C GLU A 6 -40.81 11.95 1.97
N MET A 7 -40.88 12.04 3.31
CA MET A 7 -39.71 12.26 4.15
C MET A 7 -38.70 11.12 4.02
N ILE A 8 -39.15 9.87 4.04
CA ILE A 8 -38.28 8.70 3.88
C ILE A 8 -37.63 8.70 2.50
N LYS A 9 -38.39 8.97 1.42
CA LYS A 9 -37.83 9.12 0.07
C LYS A 9 -36.83 10.26 -0.04
N LYS A 10 -37.09 11.38 0.62
CA LYS A 10 -36.23 12.56 0.57
C LYS A 10 -34.94 12.36 1.37
N GLU A 11 -35.03 11.68 2.51
CA GLU A 11 -33.86 11.26 3.29
C GLU A 11 -33.06 10.19 2.53
N LEU A 12 -33.72 9.20 1.92
CA LEU A 12 -33.06 8.20 1.07
C LEU A 12 -32.40 8.82 -0.15
N ALA A 13 -33.05 9.77 -0.83
CA ALA A 13 -32.50 10.43 -2.00
C ALA A 13 -31.29 11.29 -1.62
N LYS A 14 -31.32 11.89 -0.43
CA LYS A 14 -30.21 12.67 0.12
C LYS A 14 -29.05 11.79 0.57
N GLU A 15 -29.32 10.68 1.25
CA GLU A 15 -28.29 9.72 1.66
C GLU A 15 -27.71 8.99 0.43
N ALA A 16 -28.53 8.69 -0.58
CA ALA A 16 -28.06 8.16 -1.86
C ALA A 16 -27.22 9.19 -2.62
N SER A 17 -27.59 10.47 -2.62
CA SER A 17 -26.77 11.51 -3.25
C SER A 17 -25.48 11.77 -2.48
N ASP A 18 -25.50 11.72 -1.15
CA ASP A 18 -24.30 11.88 -0.32
C ASP A 18 -23.35 10.67 -0.52
N ILE A 19 -23.89 9.46 -0.71
CA ILE A 19 -23.12 8.26 -1.08
C ILE A 19 -22.59 8.39 -2.51
N ASP A 20 -23.40 8.85 -3.48
CA ASP A 20 -22.97 9.06 -4.85
C ASP A 20 -21.94 10.19 -4.97
N GLU A 21 -22.04 11.23 -4.13
CA GLU A 21 -21.09 12.34 -4.04
C GLU A 21 -19.81 11.91 -3.33
N LEU A 22 -19.88 11.01 -2.33
CA LEU A 22 -18.71 10.29 -1.79
C LEU A 22 -18.06 9.36 -2.84
N LEU A 23 -18.86 8.72 -3.69
CA LEU A 23 -18.38 7.85 -4.77
C LEU A 23 -17.86 8.63 -5.99
N ALA A 24 -18.38 9.83 -6.24
CA ALA A 24 -18.01 10.72 -7.34
C ALA A 24 -16.87 11.69 -6.97
N SER A 25 -16.70 12.00 -5.68
CA SER A 25 -15.59 12.83 -5.17
C SER A 25 -14.27 12.07 -5.10
N ASP A 26 -14.30 10.75 -5.21
CA ASP A 26 -13.12 9.95 -5.52
C ASP A 26 -12.91 9.95 -7.03
N GLY A 27 -12.10 10.91 -7.52
CA GLY A 27 -11.44 10.79 -8.81
C GLY A 27 -10.98 9.34 -9.00
N GLY A 28 -11.25 8.76 -10.18
CA GLY A 28 -11.29 7.30 -10.36
C GLY A 28 -10.10 6.54 -9.77
N LEU A 29 -10.23 5.23 -9.55
CA LEU A 29 -9.23 4.27 -9.02
C LEU A 29 -7.79 4.80 -8.75
N PRO A 30 -7.03 5.35 -9.72
CA PRO A 30 -5.77 6.06 -9.48
C PRO A 30 -5.78 7.18 -8.42
N ASP A 31 -6.81 8.03 -8.31
CA ASP A 31 -6.87 9.13 -7.33
C ASP A 31 -7.20 8.61 -5.92
N LEU A 32 -8.00 7.54 -5.83
CA LEU A 32 -8.24 6.80 -4.59
C LEU A 32 -6.96 6.11 -4.07
N VAL A 33 -6.18 5.55 -4.99
CA VAL A 33 -4.85 5.02 -4.73
C VAL A 33 -3.90 6.16 -4.34
N ALA A 34 -3.97 7.32 -4.99
CA ALA A 34 -3.16 8.49 -4.64
C ALA A 34 -3.53 9.08 -3.26
N ALA A 35 -4.82 9.15 -2.90
CA ALA A 35 -5.32 9.57 -1.60
C ALA A 35 -4.84 8.63 -0.48
N SER A 36 -4.77 7.35 -0.80
CA SER A 36 -4.20 6.30 0.05
C SER A 36 -2.68 6.42 0.23
N PHE A 37 -1.99 6.98 -0.75
CA PHE A 37 -0.60 7.43 -0.64
C PHE A 37 -0.44 8.81 0.01
N LYS A 38 -1.55 9.54 0.28
CA LYS A 38 -1.54 10.92 0.77
C LYS A 38 -1.56 11.03 2.31
N GLY A 39 -1.94 9.98 3.04
CA GLY A 39 -2.03 9.96 4.51
C GLY A 39 -1.17 8.88 5.16
N SER A 40 -0.40 9.26 6.20
CA SER A 40 0.55 8.50 7.06
C SER A 40 1.53 7.50 6.41
N MET A 41 1.09 6.67 5.47
CA MET A 41 1.85 5.73 4.65
C MET A 41 2.92 6.41 3.78
N ARG A 42 2.74 7.67 3.35
CA ARG A 42 3.74 8.37 2.51
C ARG A 42 5.10 8.50 3.17
N LYS A 43 5.10 8.83 4.47
CA LYS A 43 6.33 8.96 5.27
C LYS A 43 7.00 7.60 5.45
N TRP A 44 6.20 6.55 5.58
CA TRP A 44 6.68 5.19 5.74
C TRP A 44 7.27 4.61 4.45
N VAL A 45 6.61 4.84 3.31
CA VAL A 45 7.14 4.49 1.98
C VAL A 45 8.44 5.25 1.67
N TRP A 46 8.50 6.56 1.99
CA TRP A 46 9.74 7.34 1.85
C TRP A 46 10.86 6.84 2.75
N MET A 47 10.55 6.41 3.98
CA MET A 47 11.52 5.82 4.89
C MET A 47 12.07 4.49 4.34
N ILE A 48 11.20 3.62 3.83
CA ILE A 48 11.60 2.36 3.20
C ILE A 48 12.47 2.63 1.97
N TRP A 49 12.07 3.57 1.12
CA TRP A 49 12.86 3.96 -0.04
C TRP A 49 14.25 4.44 0.36
N GLY A 50 14.35 5.25 1.41
CA GLY A 50 15.63 5.69 1.97
C GLY A 50 16.50 4.53 2.46
N ILE A 51 15.90 3.57 3.18
CA ILE A 51 16.60 2.37 3.66
C ILE A 51 17.05 1.49 2.48
N THR A 52 16.18 1.28 1.48
CA THR A 52 16.51 0.51 0.28
C THR A 52 17.67 1.16 -0.48
N PHE A 53 17.65 2.48 -0.63
CA PHE A 53 18.73 3.23 -1.27
C PHE A 53 20.05 3.14 -0.50
N ALA A 54 20.01 3.27 0.83
CA ALA A 54 21.19 3.12 1.68
C ALA A 54 21.80 1.70 1.58
N ILE A 55 20.97 0.66 1.61
CA ILE A 55 21.43 -0.72 1.47
C ILE A 55 21.96 -0.98 0.05
N SER A 56 21.36 -0.40 -0.99
CA SER A 56 21.88 -0.46 -2.36
C SER A 56 23.28 0.16 -2.45
N ILE A 57 23.53 1.32 -1.85
CA ILE A 57 24.87 1.93 -1.79
C ILE A 57 25.85 0.99 -1.07
N LEU A 58 25.43 0.41 0.06
CA LEU A 58 26.24 -0.51 0.85
C LEU A 58 26.57 -1.81 0.09
N MET A 59 25.65 -2.27 -0.76
CA MET A 59 25.87 -3.38 -1.69
C MET A 59 26.95 -3.06 -2.72
N PHE A 60 26.89 -1.88 -3.35
CA PHE A 60 27.94 -1.46 -4.30
C PHE A 60 29.30 -1.30 -3.63
N TRP A 61 29.33 -0.81 -2.38
CA TRP A 61 30.56 -0.70 -1.61
C TRP A 61 31.18 -2.07 -1.27
N CYS A 62 30.37 -3.03 -0.83
CA CYS A 62 30.84 -4.40 -0.58
C CYS A 62 31.31 -5.09 -1.88
N GLY A 63 30.57 -4.90 -2.98
CA GLY A 63 30.98 -5.38 -4.29
C GLY A 63 32.31 -4.77 -4.75
N TYR A 64 32.53 -3.47 -4.54
CA TYR A 64 33.80 -2.82 -4.85
C TYR A 64 34.96 -3.38 -4.00
N LYS A 65 34.74 -3.61 -2.71
CA LYS A 65 35.73 -4.23 -1.82
C LYS A 65 36.04 -5.69 -2.18
N PHE A 66 35.07 -6.42 -2.74
CA PHE A 66 35.30 -7.75 -3.30
C PHE A 66 36.30 -7.73 -4.46
N PHE A 67 36.18 -6.77 -5.40
CA PHE A 67 37.11 -6.68 -6.55
C PHE A 67 38.52 -6.20 -6.19
N ILE A 68 38.67 -5.44 -5.11
CA ILE A 68 39.97 -4.89 -4.67
C ILE A 68 40.68 -5.77 -3.63
N ALA A 69 40.00 -6.77 -3.05
CA ALA A 69 40.61 -7.63 -2.05
C ALA A 69 41.79 -8.43 -2.65
N GLU A 70 42.98 -8.22 -2.09
CA GLU A 70 44.24 -8.84 -2.53
C GLU A 70 44.40 -10.29 -2.07
N THR A 71 43.67 -10.71 -1.02
CA THR A 71 43.71 -12.07 -0.47
C THR A 71 42.42 -12.83 -0.75
N PHE A 72 42.56 -14.11 -1.07
CA PHE A 72 41.43 -15.01 -1.36
C PHE A 72 40.43 -15.09 -0.20
N GLU A 73 40.93 -15.10 1.04
CA GLU A 73 40.11 -15.14 2.25
C GLU A 73 39.22 -13.89 2.39
N ASN A 74 39.77 -12.71 2.07
CA ASN A 74 39.00 -11.46 2.06
C ASN A 74 37.98 -11.42 0.90
N GLN A 75 38.32 -11.94 -0.28
CA GLN A 75 37.36 -12.06 -1.38
C GLN A 75 36.15 -12.91 -0.98
N VAL A 76 36.36 -14.07 -0.36
CA VAL A 76 35.26 -14.94 0.08
C VAL A 76 34.37 -14.22 1.12
N PHE A 77 34.97 -13.53 2.09
CA PHE A 77 34.22 -12.76 3.09
C PHE A 77 33.36 -11.66 2.45
N TRP A 78 33.94 -10.81 1.60
CA TRP A 78 33.20 -9.73 0.93
C TRP A 78 32.15 -10.26 -0.07
N GLY A 79 32.41 -11.39 -0.71
CA GLY A 79 31.46 -12.07 -1.60
C GLY A 79 30.25 -12.61 -0.86
N PHE A 80 30.47 -13.23 0.30
CA PHE A 80 29.39 -13.71 1.18
C PHE A 80 28.57 -12.54 1.74
N CYS A 81 29.23 -11.48 2.23
CA CYS A 81 28.55 -10.26 2.68
C CYS A 81 27.69 -9.64 1.57
N THR A 82 28.22 -9.52 0.35
CA THR A 82 27.48 -8.98 -0.80
C THR A 82 26.27 -9.84 -1.14
N THR A 83 26.40 -11.16 -1.05
CA THR A 83 25.29 -12.11 -1.29
C THR A 83 24.18 -11.95 -0.25
N ILE A 84 24.52 -11.85 1.03
CA ILE A 84 23.53 -11.60 2.10
C ILE A 84 22.81 -10.27 1.88
N ILE A 85 23.56 -9.21 1.55
CA ILE A 85 22.98 -7.89 1.28
C ILE A 85 22.03 -7.95 0.08
N ALA A 86 22.40 -8.66 -0.99
CA ALA A 86 21.53 -8.88 -2.15
C ALA A 86 20.23 -9.62 -1.76
N MET A 87 20.31 -10.68 -0.94
CA MET A 87 19.13 -11.39 -0.46
C MET A 87 18.25 -10.49 0.42
N ALA A 88 18.85 -9.68 1.29
CA ALA A 88 18.14 -8.71 2.11
C ALA A 88 17.40 -7.65 1.26
N GLN A 89 18.00 -7.19 0.15
CA GLN A 89 17.34 -6.29 -0.80
C GLN A 89 16.10 -6.94 -1.44
N ILE A 90 16.21 -8.19 -1.87
CA ILE A 90 15.09 -8.94 -2.47
C ILE A 90 13.97 -9.13 -1.45
N ALA A 91 14.31 -9.52 -0.21
CA ALA A 91 13.35 -9.71 0.87
C ALA A 91 12.62 -8.41 1.23
N LEU A 92 13.34 -7.29 1.36
CA LEU A 92 12.73 -5.97 1.60
C LEU A 92 11.77 -5.56 0.49
N LYS A 93 12.15 -5.81 -0.76
CA LYS A 93 11.28 -5.54 -1.90
C LYS A 93 10.02 -6.38 -1.80
N GLN A 94 10.14 -7.69 -1.57
CA GLN A 94 8.95 -8.54 -1.46
C GLN A 94 8.04 -8.20 -0.29
N TRP A 95 8.61 -7.90 0.87
CA TRP A 95 7.83 -7.45 2.01
C TRP A 95 7.06 -6.16 1.71
N THR A 96 7.67 -5.21 1.00
CA THR A 96 6.99 -3.98 0.58
C THR A 96 5.82 -4.29 -0.37
N TRP A 97 5.99 -5.24 -1.30
CA TRP A 97 4.92 -5.69 -2.19
C TRP A 97 3.77 -6.37 -1.44
N ILE A 98 4.09 -7.21 -0.45
CA ILE A 98 3.11 -7.86 0.41
C ILE A 98 2.34 -6.81 1.23
N GLU A 99 3.04 -5.83 1.80
CA GLU A 99 2.39 -4.77 2.58
C GLU A 99 1.45 -3.92 1.71
N MET A 100 1.87 -3.58 0.48
CA MET A 100 1.01 -2.89 -0.49
C MET A 100 -0.23 -3.73 -0.87
N SER A 101 -0.04 -5.02 -1.13
CA SER A 101 -1.13 -5.95 -1.44
C SER A 101 -2.10 -6.08 -0.27
N ARG A 102 -1.59 -6.21 0.96
CA ARG A 102 -2.38 -6.27 2.19
C ARG A 102 -3.20 -5.00 2.41
N ALA A 103 -2.62 -3.84 2.16
CA ALA A 103 -3.32 -2.56 2.22
C ALA A 103 -4.43 -2.45 1.16
N SER A 104 -4.20 -2.97 -0.05
CA SER A 104 -5.22 -3.02 -1.12
C SER A 104 -6.39 -3.93 -0.74
N MET A 105 -6.07 -5.17 -0.33
CA MET A 105 -7.05 -6.19 0.06
C MET A 105 -7.95 -5.70 1.22
N MET A 106 -7.38 -4.99 2.19
CA MET A 106 -8.17 -4.43 3.30
C MET A 106 -9.23 -3.42 2.85
N ARG A 107 -8.99 -2.68 1.76
CA ARG A 107 -9.98 -1.75 1.21
C ARG A 107 -11.09 -2.46 0.46
N GLU A 108 -10.73 -3.51 -0.28
CA GLU A 108 -11.72 -4.34 -0.97
C GLU A 108 -12.67 -5.00 0.03
N ILE A 109 -12.15 -5.50 1.16
CA ILE A 109 -12.97 -6.05 2.25
C ILE A 109 -13.93 -5.00 2.81
N LYS A 110 -13.45 -3.78 3.12
CA LYS A 110 -14.33 -2.70 3.60
C LYS A 110 -15.42 -2.32 2.60
N ARG A 111 -15.11 -2.31 1.29
CA ARG A 111 -16.11 -2.08 0.24
C ARG A 111 -17.16 -3.19 0.21
N LEU A 112 -16.74 -4.44 0.37
CA LEU A 112 -17.66 -5.58 0.47
C LEU A 112 -18.55 -5.51 1.73
N GLU A 113 -17.99 -5.14 2.89
CA GLU A 113 -18.75 -4.94 4.12
C GLU A 113 -19.83 -3.86 3.95
N LEU A 114 -19.49 -2.74 3.30
CA LEU A 114 -20.46 -1.67 2.99
C LEU A 114 -21.54 -2.15 2.02
N ALA A 115 -21.18 -2.85 0.95
CA ALA A 115 -22.14 -3.40 -0.01
C ALA A 115 -23.11 -4.41 0.64
N VAL A 116 -22.59 -5.30 1.49
CA VAL A 116 -23.40 -6.30 2.21
C VAL A 116 -24.32 -5.64 3.24
N SER A 117 -23.85 -4.64 3.98
CA SER A 117 -24.68 -3.91 4.95
C SER A 117 -25.81 -3.12 4.29
N ALA A 118 -25.56 -2.52 3.12
CA ALA A 118 -26.59 -1.86 2.32
C ALA A 118 -27.65 -2.86 1.81
N LEU A 119 -27.24 -4.06 1.39
CA LEU A 119 -28.17 -5.12 0.96
C LEU A 119 -28.99 -5.68 2.12
N SER A 120 -28.36 -5.93 3.27
CA SER A 120 -29.03 -6.43 4.48
C SER A 120 -30.11 -5.46 4.96
N ARG A 121 -29.81 -4.15 4.97
CA ARG A 121 -30.76 -3.09 5.36
C ARG A 121 -31.92 -2.92 4.36
N ARG A 122 -31.79 -3.41 3.12
CA ARG A 122 -32.83 -3.38 2.09
C ARG A 122 -33.74 -4.62 2.13
N GLY A 123 -33.34 -5.68 2.82
CA GLY A 123 -34.09 -6.93 2.99
C GLY A 123 -34.91 -7.02 4.29
N SER A 124 -34.76 -6.07 5.21
CA SER A 124 -35.56 -5.89 6.43
C SER A 124 -36.57 -4.76 6.26
#